data_AF-A0A520XXE1-F1
#
_entry.id   AF-A0A520XXE1-F1
#
_cell.length_a   1.000
_cell.length_b   1.000
_cell.length_c   1.000
_cell.angle_alpha   90.00
_cell.angle_beta   90.00
_cell.angle_gamma   90.00
#
_symmetry.space_group_name_H-M   'P 1'
#
loop_
_entity.id
_entity.type
_entity.pdbx_description
1 polymer ?
#
loop_
_entity_poly.entity_id
_entity_poly.type
_entity_poly.pdbx_seq_one_letter_code
_entity_poly.pdbx_strand_id
1 'polypeptide(L)' 'MAHLAASTPEGFHFQSSAFHDYHSRAIAEGGPVVRNGHMSVPTQPELGVTPTWDVLGEPIRTFS' A
#
# COMPACT_ATOMS: atom_id res chain seq x y z
N MET A 1 -4.03 -4.25 0.98
CA MET A 1 -5.34 -4.11 0.30
C MET A 1 -5.23 -4.14 -1.21
N ALA A 2 -4.40 -3.30 -1.85
CA ALA A 2 -4.35 -3.19 -3.30
C ALA A 2 -4.03 -4.51 -4.05
N HIS A 3 -3.03 -5.29 -3.61
CA HIS A 3 -2.71 -6.59 -4.23
C HIS A 3 -3.88 -7.58 -4.21
N LEU A 4 -4.55 -7.71 -3.07
CA LEU A 4 -5.74 -8.56 -2.95
C LEU A 4 -6.89 -8.09 -3.85
N ALA A 5 -7.12 -6.78 -3.91
CA ALA A 5 -8.12 -6.20 -4.80
C ALA A 5 -7.80 -6.50 -6.27
N ALA A 6 -6.54 -6.32 -6.69
CA ALA A 6 -6.09 -6.60 -8.05
C ALA A 6 -6.15 -8.09 -8.41
N SER A 7 -6.08 -9.00 -7.43
CA SER A 7 -6.26 -10.44 -7.65
C SER A 7 -7.72 -10.89 -7.58
N THR A 8 -8.67 -9.99 -7.33
CA THR A 8 -10.11 -10.30 -7.25
C THR A 8 -10.76 -9.99 -8.59
N PRO A 9 -11.48 -10.94 -9.23
CA PRO A 9 -12.21 -10.65 -10.47
C PRO A 9 -13.22 -9.51 -10.27
N GLU A 10 -13.38 -8.66 -11.29
CA GLU A 10 -14.19 -7.43 -11.23
C GLU A 10 -15.62 -7.66 -10.72
N GLY A 11 -16.28 -8.75 -11.15
CA GLY A 11 -17.64 -9.09 -10.71
C GLY A 11 -17.78 -9.44 -9.21
N PHE A 12 -16.67 -9.65 -8.50
CA PHE A 12 -16.63 -9.94 -7.06
C PHE A 12 -15.92 -8.85 -6.25
N HIS A 13 -15.46 -7.77 -6.90
CA HIS A 13 -14.78 -6.66 -6.26
C HIS A 13 -15.69 -5.43 -6.22
N PHE A 14 -16.43 -5.27 -5.12
CA PHE A 14 -17.36 -4.13 -4.99
C PHE A 14 -16.63 -2.78 -4.85
N GLN A 15 -15.63 -2.70 -3.96
CA GLN A 15 -14.82 -1.49 -3.78
C GLN A 15 -13.51 -1.77 -3.05
N SER A 16 -12.56 -0.85 -3.16
CA SER A 16 -11.36 -0.74 -2.33
C SER A 16 -11.08 0.73 -2.02
N SER A 17 -10.46 1.01 -0.88
CA SER A 17 -10.13 2.38 -0.44
C SER A 17 -8.63 2.58 -0.34
N ALA A 18 -8.16 3.75 -0.79
CA ALA A 18 -6.76 4.15 -0.76
C ALA A 18 -6.44 4.89 0.55
N PHE A 19 -6.31 4.16 1.66
CA PHE A 19 -6.07 4.78 2.97
C PHE A 19 -4.84 5.69 3.05
N HIS A 20 -3.86 5.48 2.18
CA HIS A 20 -2.65 6.31 2.12
C HIS A 20 -2.92 7.76 1.68
N ASP A 21 -4.05 8.04 1.02
CA ASP A 21 -4.43 9.40 0.60
C ASP A 21 -5.11 10.21 1.72
N TYR A 22 -5.46 9.56 2.85
CA TYR A 22 -6.18 10.21 3.96
C TYR A 22 -5.24 10.83 4.99
N HIS A 23 -3.92 10.74 4.79
CA HIS A 23 -2.92 11.27 5.71
C HIS A 23 -1.80 11.99 4.96
N SER A 24 -1.17 12.97 5.62
CA SER A 24 -0.06 13.75 5.04
C SER A 24 1.31 13.12 5.25
N ARG A 25 1.40 11.96 5.92
CA ARG A 25 2.66 11.30 6.27
C ARG A 25 2.77 9.94 5.60
N ALA A 26 3.63 9.84 4.58
CA ALA A 26 3.98 8.55 3.99
C ALA A 26 4.94 7.78 4.91
N ILE A 27 4.72 6.47 5.05
CA ILE A 27 5.57 5.57 5.85
C ILE A 27 6.38 4.59 4.99
N ALA A 28 6.15 4.59 3.68
CA ALA A 28 6.83 3.74 2.72
C ALA A 28 6.77 4.36 1.32
N GLU A 29 7.75 4.04 0.49
CA GLU A 29 7.81 4.40 -0.93
C GLU A 29 7.30 3.26 -1.82
N GLY A 30 6.97 3.57 -3.07
CA GLY A 30 6.62 2.57 -4.10
C GLY A 30 5.19 2.00 -4.03
N GLY A 31 4.38 2.45 -3.07
CA GLY A 31 3.02 1.94 -2.84
C GLY A 31 2.04 2.13 -4.02
N PRO A 32 0.81 1.61 -3.85
CA PRO A 32 -0.26 1.75 -4.84
C PRO A 32 -0.51 3.22 -5.22
N VAL A 33 -0.89 3.46 -6.48
CA VAL A 33 -1.13 4.81 -6.99
C VAL A 33 -2.59 4.95 -7.40
N VAL A 34 -3.23 6.04 -6.97
CA VAL A 34 -4.60 6.38 -7.37
C VAL A 34 -4.57 7.33 -8.57
N ARG A 35 -5.27 6.97 -9.65
CA ARG A 35 -5.51 7.83 -10.81
C ARG A 35 -6.93 7.62 -11.32
N ASN A 36 -7.62 8.73 -11.59
CA ASN A 36 -9.00 8.72 -12.13
C ASN A 36 -9.96 7.82 -11.33
N GLY A 37 -9.84 7.81 -10.00
CA GLY A 37 -10.68 7.00 -9.11
C GLY A 37 -10.30 5.51 -9.02
N HIS A 38 -9.25 5.07 -9.71
CA HIS A 38 -8.77 3.68 -9.65
C HIS A 38 -7.38 3.60 -9.01
N MET A 39 -7.15 2.54 -8.25
CA MET A 39 -5.88 2.26 -7.58
C MET A 39 -5.13 1.14 -8.31
N SER A 40 -3.90 1.37 -8.75
CA SER A 40 -3.03 0.35 -9.36
C SER A 40 -2.04 -0.22 -8.35
N VAL A 41 -1.64 -1.48 -8.56
CA VAL A 41 -0.61 -2.15 -7.75
C VAL A 41 0.80 -1.94 -8.33
N PRO A 42 1.84 -1.94 -7.48
CA PRO A 42 3.23 -1.91 -7.95
C PRO A 42 3.57 -3.14 -8.80
N THR A 43 4.52 -3.01 -9.72
CA THR A 43 5.01 -4.12 -10.57
C THR A 43 6.27 -4.79 -10.02
N GLN A 44 6.88 -4.19 -9.00
CA GLN A 44 8.00 -4.76 -8.26
C GLN A 44 7.55 -6.02 -7.51
N PRO A 45 8.47 -6.95 -7.20
CA PRO A 45 8.16 -8.15 -6.44
C PRO A 45 7.48 -7.87 -5.09
N GLU A 46 6.80 -8.89 -4.57
CA GLU A 46 6.15 -8.87 -3.25
C GLU A 46 5.12 -7.75 -3.13
N LEU A 47 5.19 -6.93 -2.08
CA LEU A 47 4.32 -5.78 -1.89
C LEU A 47 4.74 -4.58 -2.74
N GLY A 48 5.98 -4.56 -3.24
CA GLY A 48 6.54 -3.45 -4.00
C GLY A 48 6.72 -2.16 -3.20
N VAL A 49 6.84 -2.25 -1.87
CA VAL A 49 7.05 -1.09 -0.99
C VAL A 49 8.36 -1.18 -0.23
N THR A 50 8.99 -0.02 0.00
CA THR A 50 10.17 0.10 0.85
C THR A 50 9.82 0.98 2.05
N PRO A 51 9.92 0.49 3.31
CA PRO A 51 9.64 1.30 4.49
C PRO A 51 10.56 2.52 4.59
N THR A 52 10.00 3.67 4.96
CA THR A 52 10.77 4.89 5.26
C THR A 52 11.17 4.87 6.73
N TRP A 53 12.33 4.27 7.04
CA TRP A 53 12.76 4.03 8.43
C TRP A 53 12.91 5.32 9.26
N ASP A 54 13.31 6.43 8.66
CA ASP A 54 13.38 7.73 9.34
C ASP A 54 12.01 8.21 9.86
N VAL A 55 10.93 7.81 9.19
CA VAL A 55 9.55 8.12 9.61
C VAL A 55 9.04 7.11 10.65
N LEU A 56 9.42 5.85 10.51
CA LEU A 56 9.01 4.78 11.43
C LEU A 56 9.73 4.86 12.78
N GLY A 57 10.97 5.38 12.78
CA GLY A 57 11.81 5.47 13.97
C GLY A 57 12.32 4.11 14.47
N GLU A 58 12.83 4.11 15.70
CA GLU A 58 13.39 2.92 16.32
C GLU A 58 12.31 1.87 16.66
N PRO A 59 12.59 0.56 16.48
CA PRO A 59 11.67 -0.49 16.88
C PRO A 59 11.34 -0.44 18.37
N ILE A 60 10.05 -0.37 18.71
CA ILE A 60 9.60 -0.42 20.11
C ILE A 60 9.76 -1.80 20.76
N ARG A 61 9.90 -2.85 19.95
CA ARG A 61 10.09 -4.23 20.38
C ARG A 61 10.77 -5.07 19.30
N THR A 62 11.74 -5.89 19.72
CA THR A 62 12.38 -6.91 18.89
C THR A 62 12.22 -8.29 19.54
N PHE A 63 12.22 -9.33 18.70
CA PHE A 63 12.18 -10.73 19.11
C PHE A 63 13.29 -11.47 18.35
N SER A 64 13.93 -12.43 19.01
CA SER A 64 15.04 -13.24 18.48
C SER A 64 14.94 -14.67 18.95
#